data_AF-A0A1C5JH47-F1
#
_entry.id   AF-A0A1C5JH47-F1
#
_cell.length_a   1.000
_cell.length_b   1.000
_cell.length_c   1.000
_cell.angle_alpha   90.00
_cell.angle_beta   90.00
_cell.angle_gamma   90.00
#
_symmetry.space_group_name_H-M   'P 1'
#
loop_
_entity.id
_entity.type
_entity.pdbx_description
1 polymer ?
#
loop_
_entity_poly.entity_id
_entity_poly.type
_entity_poly.pdbx_seq_one_letter_code
_entity_poly.pdbx_strand_id
1 'polypeptide(L)'
;MTAIFNPTGLNTVPPVPRPATPAGAATPAPADPGPVGPVLELPGAPDAALVPVTVKGRPVGAFVLVGGEVRYRRVVDPDQLVAAATGAFAVAALTAAVAVWSRRRPPAVGTVTMGPGGWLSLRGLPAPHPDHRPWWARLLRAHPLPRT
;
A
#
# COMPACT_ATOMS: atom_id res chain seq x y z
N MET A 1 55.44 -9.25 20.89
CA MET A 1 55.12 -9.84 19.58
C MET A 1 53.61 -9.93 19.49
N THR A 2 53.01 -9.07 18.69
CA THR A 2 51.57 -8.75 18.65
C THR A 2 50.93 -9.53 17.51
N ALA A 3 49.95 -10.39 17.80
CA ALA A 3 49.13 -11.03 16.77
C ALA A 3 47.80 -10.28 16.65
N ILE A 4 47.67 -9.51 15.57
CA ILE A 4 46.41 -8.88 15.16
C ILE A 4 45.56 -9.98 14.55
N PHE A 5 44.59 -10.48 15.31
CA PHE A 5 43.52 -11.31 14.73
C PHE A 5 42.65 -10.39 13.88
N ASN A 6 42.78 -10.56 12.56
CA ASN A 6 41.93 -9.93 11.58
C ASN A 6 40.70 -10.83 11.38
N PRO A 7 39.49 -10.48 11.87
CA PRO A 7 38.30 -11.28 11.66
C PRO A 7 37.71 -11.06 10.27
N THR A 8 38.53 -10.93 9.22
CA THR A 8 38.09 -11.15 7.85
C THR A 8 38.09 -12.65 7.57
N GLY A 9 37.27 -13.38 8.33
CA GLY A 9 36.72 -14.63 7.84
C GLY A 9 35.92 -14.31 6.59
N LEU A 10 36.15 -15.08 5.53
CA LEU A 10 35.48 -14.98 4.24
C LEU A 10 33.97 -14.82 4.47
N ASN A 11 33.47 -13.59 4.36
CA ASN A 11 32.05 -13.32 4.30
C ASN A 11 31.55 -13.85 2.96
N THR A 12 31.32 -15.16 2.87
CA THR A 12 30.33 -15.71 1.96
C THR A 12 28.98 -15.21 2.46
N VAL A 13 28.65 -14.00 2.05
CA VAL A 13 27.30 -13.45 2.16
C VAL A 13 26.39 -14.48 1.51
N PRO A 14 25.44 -15.10 2.23
CA PRO A 14 24.44 -15.93 1.57
C PRO A 14 23.70 -15.02 0.58
N PRO A 15 23.48 -15.45 -0.68
CA PRO A 15 22.73 -14.64 -1.61
C PRO A 15 21.38 -14.32 -0.98
N VAL A 16 21.11 -13.02 -0.82
CA VAL A 16 19.78 -12.51 -0.45
C VAL A 16 18.77 -13.23 -1.33
N PRO A 17 17.70 -13.84 -0.78
CA PRO A 17 16.62 -14.36 -1.60
C PRO A 17 16.09 -13.17 -2.41
N ARG A 18 16.41 -13.16 -3.70
CA ARG A 18 15.84 -12.20 -4.63
C ARG A 18 14.33 -12.38 -4.50
N PRO A 19 13.54 -11.32 -4.28
CA PRO A 19 12.10 -11.42 -4.42
C PRO A 19 11.86 -12.10 -5.76
N ALA A 20 11.07 -13.17 -5.76
CA ALA A 20 10.68 -13.82 -7.00
C ALA A 20 10.22 -12.70 -7.94
N THR A 21 10.92 -12.53 -9.05
CA THR A 21 10.42 -11.74 -10.17
C THR A 21 8.97 -12.18 -10.32
N PRO A 22 7.96 -11.30 -10.21
CA PRO A 22 6.58 -11.73 -10.44
C PRO A 22 6.60 -12.49 -11.75
N ALA A 23 6.30 -13.79 -11.65
CA ALA A 23 6.30 -14.73 -12.75
C ALA A 23 5.63 -14.01 -13.90
N GLY A 24 6.37 -13.90 -15.01
CA GLY A 24 6.23 -12.86 -16.03
C GLY A 24 4.81 -12.32 -16.07
N ALA A 25 4.68 -11.01 -15.83
CA ALA A 25 3.45 -10.27 -16.09
C ALA A 25 2.86 -10.90 -17.34
N ALA A 26 1.79 -11.66 -17.14
CA ALA A 26 1.22 -12.49 -18.18
C ALA A 26 1.15 -11.56 -19.37
N THR A 27 1.83 -11.89 -20.48
CA THR A 27 1.61 -11.21 -21.75
C THR A 27 0.11 -11.02 -21.79
N PRO A 28 -0.42 -9.78 -21.73
CA PRO A 28 -1.85 -9.60 -21.64
C PRO A 28 -2.38 -10.42 -22.79
N ALA A 29 -3.08 -11.51 -22.45
CA ALA A 29 -3.66 -12.39 -23.46
C ALA A 29 -4.34 -11.46 -24.43
N PRO A 30 -4.13 -11.59 -25.75
CA PRO A 30 -4.70 -10.67 -26.72
C PRO A 30 -6.14 -10.49 -26.30
N ALA A 31 -6.45 -9.27 -25.82
CA ALA A 31 -7.72 -9.02 -25.18
C ALA A 31 -8.71 -9.37 -26.28
N ASP A 32 -9.56 -10.38 -26.04
CA ASP A 32 -10.62 -10.71 -26.97
C ASP A 32 -11.24 -9.39 -27.39
N PRO A 33 -11.26 -9.05 -28.69
CA PRO A 33 -11.83 -7.80 -29.13
C PRO A 33 -13.28 -7.82 -28.63
N GLY A 34 -13.51 -7.11 -27.53
CA GLY A 34 -14.80 -7.09 -26.87
C GLY A 34 -15.84 -6.70 -27.93
N PRO A 35 -17.07 -7.24 -27.84
CA PRO A 35 -18.08 -7.00 -28.85
C PRO A 35 -18.20 -5.49 -29.11
N VAL A 36 -17.79 -5.11 -30.31
CA VAL A 36 -17.86 -3.75 -30.82
C VAL A 36 -19.35 -3.47 -31.01
N GLY A 37 -19.88 -2.52 -30.24
CA GLY A 37 -21.30 -2.19 -30.33
C GLY A 37 -21.63 -1.52 -31.66
N PRO A 38 -22.92 -1.34 -31.97
CA PRO A 38 -23.35 -0.71 -33.21
C PRO A 38 -22.74 0.70 -33.34
N VAL A 39 -22.35 1.05 -34.56
CA VAL A 39 -21.88 2.41 -34.88
C VAL A 39 -23.06 3.36 -34.70
N LEU A 40 -22.90 4.32 -33.81
CA LEU A 40 -23.88 5.38 -33.57
C LEU A 40 -23.39 6.65 -34.27
N GLU A 41 -24.06 7.05 -35.34
CA GLU A 41 -23.81 8.34 -35.98
C GLU A 41 -24.51 9.44 -35.17
N LEU A 42 -23.74 10.46 -34.76
CA LEU A 42 -24.27 11.59 -34.02
C LEU A 42 -24.47 12.78 -34.98
N PRO A 43 -25.72 13.26 -35.15
CA PRO A 43 -25.97 14.44 -35.95
C PRO A 43 -25.34 15.69 -35.29
N GLY A 44 -24.43 16.34 -36.02
CA GLY A 44 -23.76 17.57 -35.59
C GLY A 44 -22.61 17.93 -36.53
N ALA A 45 -22.14 19.19 -36.50
CA ALA A 45 -20.91 19.59 -37.17
C ALA A 45 -19.78 19.68 -36.14
N PRO A 46 -18.64 19.00 -36.34
CA PRO A 46 -18.36 17.98 -37.36
C PRO A 46 -19.11 16.66 -37.15
N ASP A 47 -19.39 15.96 -38.26
CA ASP A 47 -20.02 14.65 -38.26
C ASP A 47 -19.17 13.66 -37.45
N ALA A 48 -19.81 12.96 -36.51
CA ALA A 48 -19.13 12.17 -35.49
C ALA A 48 -19.74 10.77 -35.41
N ALA A 49 -18.92 9.75 -35.62
CA ALA A 49 -19.33 8.36 -35.39
C ALA A 49 -18.77 7.87 -34.04
N LEU A 50 -19.65 7.30 -33.22
CA LEU A 50 -19.31 6.69 -31.94
C LEU A 50 -19.40 5.17 -32.05
N VAL A 51 -18.32 4.50 -31.68
CA VAL A 51 -18.26 3.05 -31.60
C VAL A 51 -18.05 2.64 -30.15
N PRO A 52 -19.12 2.22 -29.43
CA PRO A 52 -19.01 1.85 -28.03
C PRO A 52 -18.25 0.52 -27.87
N VAL A 53 -17.31 0.51 -26.93
CA VAL A 53 -16.55 -0.68 -26.53
C VAL A 53 -17.14 -1.20 -25.23
N THR A 54 -17.71 -2.40 -25.28
CA THR A 54 -18.29 -3.07 -24.12
C THR A 54 -17.46 -4.27 -23.70
N VAL A 55 -17.35 -4.49 -22.39
CA VAL A 55 -16.74 -5.69 -21.81
C VAL A 55 -17.75 -6.29 -20.86
N LYS A 56 -18.16 -7.54 -21.10
CA LYS A 56 -19.19 -8.24 -20.30
C LYS A 56 -20.49 -7.44 -20.16
N GLY A 57 -20.91 -6.77 -21.23
CA GLY A 57 -22.12 -5.93 -21.25
C GLY A 57 -21.99 -4.57 -20.55
N ARG A 58 -20.81 -4.21 -20.03
CA ARG A 58 -20.56 -2.88 -19.43
C ARG A 58 -19.79 -1.99 -20.40
N PRO A 59 -20.19 -0.71 -20.59
CA PRO A 59 -19.44 0.23 -21.43
C PRO A 59 -18.11 0.60 -20.75
N VAL A 60 -17.00 0.36 -21.42
CA VAL A 60 -15.65 0.69 -20.93
C VAL A 60 -15.12 1.96 -21.58
N GLY A 61 -15.58 2.25 -22.80
CA GLY A 61 -15.19 3.42 -23.56
C GLY A 61 -15.93 3.49 -24.89
N ALA A 62 -15.59 4.48 -25.68
CA ALA A 62 -16.03 4.61 -27.06
C ALA A 62 -14.85 5.09 -27.91
N PHE A 63 -14.75 4.56 -29.13
CA PHE A 63 -13.97 5.22 -30.18
C PHE A 63 -14.84 6.30 -30.81
N VAL A 64 -14.30 7.52 -30.85
CA VAL A 64 -14.93 8.67 -31.47
C VAL A 64 -14.19 8.94 -32.77
N LEU A 65 -14.87 8.81 -33.89
CA LEU A 65 -14.38 9.24 -35.20
C LEU A 65 -14.97 10.61 -35.49
N VAL A 66 -14.11 11.62 -35.64
CA VAL A 66 -14.51 12.99 -36.00
C VAL A 66 -13.59 13.51 -37.08
N GLY A 67 -14.12 13.91 -38.24
CA GLY A 67 -13.33 14.50 -39.32
C GLY A 67 -12.16 13.62 -39.79
N GLY A 68 -12.31 12.29 -39.72
CA GLY A 68 -11.27 11.32 -40.08
C GLY A 68 -10.28 10.95 -38.97
N GLU A 69 -10.35 11.60 -37.80
CA GLU A 69 -9.51 11.27 -36.64
C GLU A 69 -10.24 10.33 -35.68
N VAL A 70 -9.59 9.22 -35.29
CA VAL A 70 -10.12 8.27 -34.29
C VAL A 70 -9.50 8.55 -32.94
N ARG A 71 -10.31 8.85 -31.93
CA ARG A 71 -9.88 9.02 -30.54
C ARG A 71 -10.62 8.07 -29.60
N TYR A 72 -9.88 7.37 -28.77
CA TYR A 72 -10.48 6.57 -27.69
C TYR A 72 -10.85 7.47 -26.50
N ARG A 73 -12.11 7.40 -26.05
CA ARG A 73 -12.62 8.04 -24.85
C ARG A 73 -13.07 6.99 -23.86
N ARG A 74 -12.41 6.93 -22.71
CA ARG A 74 -12.78 6.02 -21.62
C ARG A 74 -14.03 6.54 -20.91
N VAL A 75 -14.98 5.65 -20.65
CA VAL A 75 -16.11 5.94 -19.77
C VAL A 75 -15.63 5.66 -18.34
N VAL A 76 -15.55 6.71 -17.53
CA VAL A 76 -15.28 6.57 -16.10
C VAL A 76 -16.61 6.28 -15.43
N ASP A 77 -16.71 5.12 -14.78
CA ASP A 77 -17.89 4.76 -14.00
C ASP A 77 -17.97 5.69 -12.77
N PRO A 78 -19.01 6.54 -12.66
CA PRO A 78 -19.14 7.48 -11.56
C PRO A 78 -19.24 6.76 -10.21
N ASP A 79 -19.87 5.59 -10.16
CA ASP A 79 -19.99 4.81 -8.93
C ASP A 79 -18.63 4.27 -8.49
N GLN A 80 -17.79 3.86 -9.45
CA GLN A 80 -16.42 3.44 -9.17
C GLN A 80 -15.58 4.61 -8.65
N LEU A 81 -15.75 5.81 -9.21
CA LEU A 81 -15.04 7.00 -8.75
C LEU A 81 -15.48 7.41 -7.34
N VAL A 82 -16.78 7.39 -7.06
CA VAL A 82 -17.32 7.67 -5.72
C VAL A 82 -16.85 6.62 -4.73
N ALA A 83 -16.88 5.35 -5.08
CA ALA A 83 -16.39 4.26 -4.23
C ALA A 83 -14.88 4.41 -3.94
N ALA A 84 -14.07 4.70 -4.95
CA ALA A 84 -12.64 4.93 -4.80
C ALA A 84 -12.34 6.16 -3.93
N ALA A 85 -13.04 7.27 -4.17
CA ALA A 85 -12.89 8.50 -3.39
C ALA A 85 -13.31 8.27 -1.92
N THR A 86 -14.42 7.59 -1.69
CA THR A 86 -14.90 7.24 -0.35
C THR A 86 -13.92 6.34 0.38
N GLY A 87 -13.37 5.32 -0.30
CA GLY A 87 -12.35 4.45 0.26
C GLY A 87 -11.07 5.20 0.63
N ALA A 88 -10.56 6.04 -0.28
CA ALA A 88 -9.38 6.86 -0.04
C ALA A 88 -9.58 7.82 1.15
N PHE A 89 -10.75 8.45 1.23
CA PHE A 89 -11.10 9.34 2.33
C PHE A 89 -11.17 8.60 3.67
N ALA A 90 -11.79 7.42 3.71
CA ALA A 90 -11.88 6.61 4.94
C ALA A 90 -10.49 6.22 5.47
N VAL A 91 -9.57 5.81 4.59
CA VAL A 91 -8.18 5.49 4.95
C VAL A 91 -7.45 6.71 5.48
N ALA A 92 -7.59 7.86 4.82
CA ALA A 92 -7.00 9.13 5.26
C ALA A 92 -7.52 9.57 6.63
N ALA A 93 -8.83 9.49 6.86
CA ALA A 93 -9.45 9.83 8.13
C ALA A 93 -8.98 8.90 9.26
N LEU A 94 -8.91 7.59 9.00
CA LEU A 94 -8.43 6.61 9.98
C LEU A 94 -6.96 6.85 10.35
N THR A 95 -6.10 7.06 9.36
CA THR A 95 -4.67 7.33 9.60
C THR A 95 -4.47 8.63 10.36
N ALA A 96 -5.20 9.69 10.04
CA ALA A 96 -5.20 10.94 10.80
C ALA A 96 -5.65 10.73 12.25
N ALA A 97 -6.74 9.99 12.48
CA ALA A 97 -7.23 9.68 13.81
C ALA A 97 -6.21 8.90 14.64
N VAL A 98 -5.55 7.89 14.04
CA VAL A 98 -4.48 7.12 14.70
C VAL A 98 -3.28 8.02 15.04
N ALA A 99 -2.88 8.91 14.13
CA ALA A 99 -1.77 9.85 14.36
C ALA A 99 -2.09 10.86 15.47
N VAL A 100 -3.33 11.36 15.54
CA VAL A 100 -3.78 12.25 16.61
C VAL A 100 -3.83 11.50 17.94
N TRP A 101 -4.35 10.28 17.95
CA TRP A 101 -4.37 9.45 19.16
C TRP A 101 -2.96 9.18 19.65
N SER A 102 -2.05 8.74 18.79
CA SER A 102 -0.68 8.38 19.18
C SER A 102 0.06 9.57 19.81
N ARG A 103 -0.15 10.79 19.30
CA ARG A 103 0.40 12.02 19.89
C ARG A 103 -0.16 12.35 21.28
N ARG A 104 -1.37 11.92 21.61
CA ARG A 104 -1.96 12.09 22.95
C ARG A 104 -1.42 11.10 23.97
N ARG A 105 -0.72 10.04 23.55
CA ARG A 105 -0.08 9.11 24.47
C ARG A 105 1.33 9.62 24.79
N PRO A 106 1.64 9.97 26.05
CA PRO A 106 3.00 10.30 26.42
C PRO A 106 3.90 9.08 26.13
N PRO A 107 5.15 9.30 25.67
CA PRO A 107 6.08 8.21 25.44
C PRO A 107 6.26 7.41 26.74
N ALA A 108 5.97 6.11 26.67
CA ALA A 108 6.07 5.20 27.83
C ALA A 108 7.53 4.97 28.29
N VAL A 109 8.50 5.43 27.50
CA VAL A 109 9.93 5.35 27.76
C VAL A 109 10.46 6.79 27.75
N GLY A 110 10.84 7.31 28.91
CA GLY A 110 11.54 8.59 28.98
C GLY A 110 12.97 8.48 28.44
N THR A 111 13.62 9.63 28.29
CA THR A 111 14.94 9.78 27.66
C THR A 111 15.96 8.80 28.22
N VAL A 112 16.43 7.88 27.37
CA VAL A 112 17.50 6.94 27.69
C VAL A 112 18.83 7.63 27.44
N THR A 113 19.67 7.74 28.48
CA THR A 113 21.00 8.35 28.36
C THR A 113 22.06 7.27 28.35
N MET A 114 23.01 7.40 27.41
CA MET A 114 24.16 6.51 27.33
C MET A 114 25.28 7.09 28.19
N GLY A 115 25.75 6.32 29.17
CA GLY A 115 26.90 6.70 30.00
C GLY A 115 28.22 6.59 29.22
N PRO A 116 29.32 7.19 29.73
CA PRO A 116 30.63 7.24 29.05
C PRO A 116 31.30 5.89 28.75
N GLY A 117 30.69 4.77 29.11
CA GLY A 117 31.17 3.41 28.86
C GLY A 117 30.19 2.52 28.10
N GLY A 118 29.18 3.10 27.44
CA GLY A 118 28.19 2.35 26.64
C GLY A 118 27.02 1.75 27.44
N TRP A 119 26.97 1.96 28.75
CA TRP A 119 25.85 1.54 29.59
C TRP A 119 24.65 2.47 29.42
N LEU A 120 23.45 1.92 29.28
CA LEU A 120 22.20 2.68 29.24
C LEU A 120 21.70 2.90 30.67
N SER A 121 21.63 4.15 31.12
CA SER A 121 21.08 4.48 32.44
C SER A 121 19.60 4.85 32.33
N LEU A 122 18.74 4.12 33.05
CA LEU A 122 17.30 4.36 33.18
C LEU A 122 16.97 5.14 34.48
N ARG A 123 17.89 5.98 34.97
CA ARG A 123 17.71 6.71 36.24
C ARG A 123 16.56 7.72 36.14
N GLY A 124 15.60 7.62 37.06
CA GLY A 124 14.47 8.55 37.17
C GLY A 124 13.23 8.17 36.34
N LEU A 125 13.24 7.02 35.66
CA LEU A 125 12.06 6.52 34.98
C LEU A 125 11.16 5.78 35.99
N PRO A 126 9.84 6.06 36.03
CA PRO A 126 8.92 5.26 36.81
C PRO A 126 9.02 3.80 36.36
N ALA A 127 9.10 2.87 37.32
CA ALA A 127 9.10 1.45 37.01
C ALA A 127 7.87 1.15 36.14
N PRO A 128 8.01 0.39 35.03
CA PRO A 128 6.87 0.07 34.18
C PRO A 128 5.86 -0.70 35.04
N HIS A 129 4.74 -0.04 35.37
CA HIS A 129 3.68 -0.63 36.16
C HIS A 129 2.72 -1.35 35.22
N PRO A 130 2.70 -2.70 35.18
CA PRO A 130 1.89 -3.44 34.23
C PRO A 130 0.47 -3.61 34.78
N ASP A 131 -0.18 -2.51 35.18
CA ASP A 131 -1.51 -2.59 35.81
C ASP A 131 -2.62 -2.90 34.81
N HIS A 132 -2.40 -2.67 33.52
CA HIS A 132 -3.40 -2.92 32.49
C HIS A 132 -2.87 -3.74 31.32
N ARG A 133 -3.46 -4.93 31.14
CA ARG A 133 -3.34 -5.71 29.91
C ARG A 133 -3.82 -4.84 28.73
N PRO A 134 -2.97 -4.56 27.74
CA PRO A 134 -3.42 -3.83 26.57
C PRO A 134 -4.47 -4.68 25.83
N TRP A 135 -5.48 -4.03 25.25
CA TRP A 135 -6.59 -4.71 24.58
C TRP A 135 -6.14 -5.68 23.48
N TRP A 136 -5.07 -5.33 22.74
CA TRP A 136 -4.48 -6.19 21.72
C TRP A 136 -3.92 -7.49 22.33
N ALA A 137 -3.39 -7.46 23.56
CA ALA A 137 -2.89 -8.66 24.22
C ALA A 137 -4.03 -9.59 24.67
N ARG A 138 -5.22 -9.04 24.92
CA ARG A 138 -6.44 -9.84 25.12
C ARG A 138 -6.90 -10.46 23.80
N LEU A 139 -6.86 -9.67 22.73
CA LEU A 139 -7.29 -10.08 21.39
C LEU A 139 -6.39 -11.17 20.80
N LEU A 140 -5.07 -11.03 20.97
CA LEU A 140 -4.07 -12.00 20.52
C LEU A 140 -3.85 -13.16 21.50
N ARG A 141 -4.58 -13.20 22.61
CA ARG A 141 -4.37 -14.16 23.71
C ARG A 141 -2.89 -14.32 24.09
N ALA A 142 -2.16 -13.21 24.12
CA ALA A 142 -0.76 -13.25 24.51
C ALA A 142 -0.66 -13.71 25.98
N HIS A 143 0.15 -14.74 26.22
CA HIS A 143 0.43 -15.25 27.55
C HIS A 143 1.74 -14.63 28.06
N PRO A 144 1.79 -14.21 29.33
CA PRO A 144 3.03 -13.70 29.92
C PRO A 144 4.07 -14.82 29.92
N LEU A 145 5.31 -14.47 29.56
CA LEU A 145 6.42 -15.38 29.72
C LEU A 145 6.65 -15.62 31.23
N PRO A 146 6.82 -16.88 31.67
CA PRO A 146 7.12 -17.18 33.06
C PRO A 146 8.42 -16.48 33.45
N ARG A 147 8.41 -15.78 34.59
CA ARG A 147 9.62 -15.20 35.17
C ARG A 147 10.38 -16.35 35.85
N THR A 148 11.53 -16.70 35.30
CA THR A 148 12.57 -17.50 35.95
C THR A 148 13.56 -16.61 36.68
#